data_AF-A0A964ZF43-F1
#
_entry.id   AF-A0A964ZF43-F1
#
_cell.length_a   1.000
_cell.length_b   1.000
_cell.length_c   1.000
_cell.angle_alpha   90.00
_cell.angle_beta   90.00
_cell.angle_gamma   90.00
#
_symmetry.space_group_name_H-M   'P 1'
#
loop_
_entity.id
_entity.type
_entity.pdbx_description
1 polymer ?
#
loop_
_entity_poly.entity_id
_entity_poly.type
_entity_poly.pdbx_seq_one_letter_code
_entity_poly.pdbx_strand_id
1 'polypeptide(L)' 'YGKKIQILDEWCAKVGRNPREIERTVAIYPKEVTPEIFEQYKQVGAEHVILTCAGPFDFGDLEKLLSWK' A
#
# COMPACT_ATOMS: atom_id res chain seq x y z
N TYR A 1 -1.21 8.93 1.70
CA TYR A 1 -0.47 7.80 2.31
C TYR A 1 1.00 8.15 2.56
N GLY A 2 1.80 8.51 1.54
CA GLY A 2 3.23 8.82 1.68
C GLY A 2 3.61 9.83 2.78
N LYS A 3 2.86 10.93 2.96
CA LYS A 3 3.10 11.88 4.07
C LYS A 3 3.05 11.24 5.46
N LYS A 4 2.18 10.24 5.66
CA LYS A 4 2.08 9.52 6.95
C LYS A 4 3.32 8.67 7.21
N ILE A 5 3.85 8.02 6.17
CA ILE A 5 5.11 7.26 6.24
C ILE A 5 6.28 8.17 6.58
N GLN A 6 6.37 9.34 5.94
CA GLN A 6 7.42 10.33 6.25
C GLN A 6 7.37 10.76 7.72
N ILE A 7 6.18 11.09 8.23
CA ILE A 7 6.00 11.45 9.65
C ILE A 7 6.41 10.29 10.57
N LEU A 8 6.07 9.04 10.21
CA LEU A 8 6.47 7.87 10.98
C LEU A 8 8.00 7.72 11.03
N ASP A 9 8.67 7.91 9.90
CA ASP A 9 10.13 7.81 9.79
C ASP A 9 10.83 8.90 10.62
N GLU A 10 10.30 10.12 10.59
CA GLU A 10 10.76 11.22 11.45
C GLU A 10 10.64 10.90 12.94
N TRP A 11 9.53 10.27 13.36
CA TRP A 11 9.35 9.85 14.75
C TRP A 11 10.26 8.69 15.15
N CYS A 12 10.45 7.71 14.27
CA CYS A 12 11.38 6.61 14.49
C CYS A 12 12.81 7.14 14.69
N ALA A 13 13.24 8.11 13.88
CA ALA A 13 14.54 8.77 14.03
C ALA A 13 14.68 9.49 15.39
N LYS A 14 13.62 10.15 15.88
CA LYS A 14 13.63 10.86 17.18
C LYS A 14 13.77 9.92 18.37
N VAL A 15 13.19 8.72 18.30
CA VAL A 15 13.17 7.76 19.43
C VAL A 15 14.21 6.65 19.31
N GLY A 16 15.05 6.68 18.26
CA GLY A 16 16.08 5.65 18.03
C GLY A 16 15.51 4.28 17.61
N ARG A 17 14.34 4.26 16.97
CA ARG A 17 13.71 3.03 16.46
C ARG A 17 14.00 2.86 14.97
N ASN A 18 14.18 1.62 14.52
CA ASN A 18 14.24 1.34 13.08
C ASN A 18 12.82 1.37 12.46
N PRO A 19 12.52 2.29 11.52
CA PRO A 19 11.19 2.36 10.91
C PRO A 19 10.81 1.12 10.09
N ARG A 20 11.80 0.30 9.68
CA ARG A 20 11.57 -0.95 8.93
C ARG A 20 11.02 -2.09 9.78
N GLU A 21 10.99 -1.94 11.11
CA GLU A 21 10.32 -2.89 11.99
C GLU A 21 8.79 -2.74 11.98
N ILE A 22 8.27 -1.72 11.28
CA ILE A 22 6.84 -1.44 11.18
C ILE A 22 6.40 -1.82 9.76
N GLU A 23 5.58 -2.85 9.63
CA GLU A 23 4.96 -3.20 8.35
C GLU A 23 4.10 -2.04 7.83
N ARG A 24 4.24 -1.74 6.54
CA ARG A 24 3.54 -0.65 5.87
C ARG A 24 2.47 -1.20 4.96
N THR A 25 1.28 -1.40 5.53
CA THR A 25 0.11 -1.93 4.83
C THR A 25 -0.80 -0.82 4.30
N VAL A 26 -1.34 -1.01 3.10
CA VAL A 26 -2.37 -0.15 2.53
C VAL A 26 -3.59 -0.97 2.09
N ALA A 27 -4.79 -0.50 2.43
CA ALA A 27 -6.03 -1.04 1.89
C ALA A 27 -6.47 -0.22 0.66
N ILE A 28 -6.79 -0.91 -0.42
CA ILE A 28 -7.28 -0.33 -1.68
C ILE A 28 -8.67 -0.87 -2.02
N TYR A 29 -9.43 -0.06 -2.75
CA TYR A 29 -10.79 -0.40 -3.17
C TYR A 29 -10.86 -0.67 -4.69
N PRO A 30 -11.82 -1.47 -5.16
CA PRO A 30 -11.98 -1.88 -6.57
C PRO A 30 -11.74 -0.78 -7.63
N LYS A 31 -12.22 0.43 -7.38
CA LYS A 31 -12.09 1.58 -8.31
C LYS A 31 -10.72 2.27 -8.30
N GLU A 32 -9.83 1.88 -7.39
CA GLU A 32 -8.50 2.45 -7.19
C GLU A 32 -7.39 1.56 -7.79
N VAL A 33 -7.77 0.46 -8.43
CA VAL A 33 -6.88 -0.59 -8.95
C VAL A 33 -6.35 -0.15 -10.32
N THR A 34 -5.29 0.67 -10.30
CA THR A 34 -4.55 1.07 -11.50
C THR A 34 -3.04 0.86 -11.34
N PRO A 35 -2.30 0.59 -12.43
CA PRO A 35 -0.84 0.44 -12.37
C PRO A 35 -0.11 1.64 -11.74
N GLU A 36 -0.62 2.86 -11.97
CA GLU A 36 -0.03 4.09 -11.45
C GLU A 36 -0.16 4.17 -9.92
N ILE A 37 -1.32 3.77 -9.39
CA ILE A 37 -1.55 3.74 -7.94
C ILE A 37 -0.63 2.72 -7.26
N PHE A 38 -0.43 1.55 -7.87
CA PHE A 38 0.46 0.53 -7.32
C PHE A 38 1.93 0.98 -7.31
N GLU A 39 2.38 1.60 -8.40
CA GLU A 39 3.72 2.17 -8.48
C GLU A 39 3.91 3.28 -7.42
N GLN A 40 2.92 4.16 -7.22
CA GLN A 40 2.97 5.18 -6.17
C GLN A 40 3.09 4.57 -4.77
N TYR A 41 2.32 3.53 -4.45
CA TYR A 41 2.40 2.86 -3.15
C TYR A 41 3.75 2.16 -2.94
N LYS A 42 4.28 1.52 -3.98
CA LYS A 42 5.62 0.90 -3.95
C LYS A 42 6.72 1.95 -3.71
N GLN A 43 6.67 3.08 -4.41
CA GLN A 43 7.67 4.16 -4.29
C GLN A 43 7.71 4.77 -2.89
N VAL A 44 6.56 4.91 -2.23
CA VAL A 44 6.51 5.43 -0.85
C VAL A 44 6.77 4.35 0.20
N GLY A 45 7.04 3.11 -0.23
CA GLY A 45 7.46 2.01 0.62
C GLY A 45 6.32 1.26 1.30
N ALA A 46 5.16 1.12 0.66
CA ALA A 46 4.20 0.10 1.05
C ALA A 46 4.80 -1.30 0.82
N GLU A 47 4.56 -2.22 1.76
CA GLU A 47 5.07 -3.59 1.73
C GLU A 47 3.94 -4.60 1.52
N HIS A 48 2.71 -4.25 1.89
CA HIS A 48 1.54 -5.10 1.78
C HIS A 48 0.35 -4.29 1.28
N VAL A 49 -0.32 -4.81 0.24
CA VAL A 49 -1.57 -4.27 -0.30
C VAL A 49 -2.73 -5.20 0.04
N ILE A 50 -3.76 -4.67 0.68
CA ILE A 50 -5.03 -5.36 0.92
C ILE A 50 -6.03 -4.88 -0.12
N LEU A 51 -6.36 -5.74 -1.08
CA LEU A 51 -7.46 -5.48 -2.02
C LEU A 51 -8.79 -5.83 -1.37
N THR A 52 -9.63 -4.83 -1.16
CA THR A 52 -11.00 -5.06 -0.70
C THR A 52 -11.84 -5.64 -1.82
N CYS A 53 -12.59 -6.69 -1.52
CA CYS A 53 -13.50 -7.34 -2.45
C CYS A 53 -14.86 -7.49 -1.76
N ALA A 54 -15.88 -6.80 -2.29
CA ALA A 54 -17.24 -6.87 -1.79
C ALA A 54 -18.11 -7.71 -2.72
N GLY A 55 -19.23 -8.21 -2.20
CA GLY A 55 -20.22 -8.91 -3.01
C GLY A 55 -20.60 -8.10 -4.27
N PRO A 56 -20.73 -8.74 -5.45
CA PRO A 56 -20.84 -10.19 -5.66
C PRO A 56 -19.50 -10.94 -5.85
N PHE A 57 -18.37 -10.40 -5.37
CA PHE A 57 -17.02 -10.99 -5.52
C PHE A 57 -16.53 -11.02 -6.97
N ASP A 58 -16.57 -9.86 -7.62
CA ASP A 58 -15.88 -9.67 -8.88
C ASP A 58 -14.35 -9.65 -8.64
N PHE A 59 -13.63 -10.56 -9.29
CA PHE A 59 -12.18 -10.70 -9.19
C PHE A 59 -11.43 -9.99 -10.33
N GLY A 60 -12.11 -9.26 -11.22
CA GLY A 60 -11.43 -8.55 -12.32
C GLY A 60 -10.36 -7.56 -11.84
N ASP A 61 -10.54 -6.96 -10.67
CA ASP A 61 -9.52 -6.08 -10.08
C ASP A 61 -8.34 -6.85 -9.46
N LEU A 62 -8.57 -8.07 -8.98
CA LEU A 62 -7.49 -8.97 -8.59
C LEU A 62 -6.67 -9.38 -9.81
N GLU A 63 -7.31 -9.70 -10.93
CA GLU A 63 -6.62 -10.03 -12.19
C GLU A 63 -5.76 -8.87 -12.69
N LYS A 64 -6.29 -7.63 -12.65
CA LYS A 64 -5.51 -6.42 -12.95
C LYS A 64 -4.29 -6.31 -12.05
N LEU A 65 -4.47 -6.47 -10.74
CA LEU A 65 -3.38 -6.43 -9.76
C LEU A 65 -2.33 -7.52 -10.03
N LEU A 66 -2.74 -8.75 -10.36
CA LEU A 66 -1.82 -9.85 -10.65
C LEU A 66 -1.08 -9.69 -11.99
N SER A 67 -1.70 -9.02 -12.96
CA SER A 67 -1.04 -8.69 -14.24
C SER A 67 -0.02 -7.54 -14.12
N TRP A 68 -0.02 -6.84 -12.99
CA TRP A 68 0.96 -5.81 -12.69
C TRP A 68 2.28 -6.44 -12.23
N LYS A 69 3.18 -6.64 -13.20
CA LYS A 69 4.59 -7.06 -13.08
C LYS A 69 4.88 -8.31 -12.24
#